data_AF-A0A2W1ARW2-F1
#
_entry.id   AF-A0A2W1ARW2-F1
#
_cell.length_a   1.000
_cell.length_b   1.000
_cell.length_c   1.000
_cell.angle_alpha   90.00
_cell.angle_beta   90.00
_cell.angle_gamma   90.00
#
_symmetry.space_group_name_H-M   'P 1'
#
loop_
_entity.id
_entity.type
_entity.pdbx_description
1 polymer ?
#
loop_
_entity_poly.entity_id
_entity_poly.type
_entity_poly.pdbx_seq_one_letter_code
_entity_poly.pdbx_strand_id
1 'polypeptide(L)'
;MANEVSPLEEPAFMRAVLDLVIPPRADGVLPGAGALGLGGEVAEQLRADTSDGPGVAAGLAAVQASARARDAEGFTALSAVAQLAVLQSQLPEHPALIPGLIRYVYVAYYQHPTVLGGLEQPARAPFPEGFDVEETDPALLALLESRRIRAPED
;
A
#
# COMPACT_ATOMS: atom_id res chain seq x y z
N MET A 1 20.32 -22.68 15.35
CA MET A 1 19.99 -21.67 14.31
C MET A 1 18.97 -20.75 14.96
N ALA A 2 19.31 -19.47 15.16
CA ALA A 2 18.37 -18.54 15.76
C ALA A 2 17.13 -18.49 14.86
N ASN A 3 15.95 -18.63 15.46
CA ASN A 3 14.68 -18.41 14.79
C ASN A 3 14.59 -16.91 14.51
N GLU A 4 15.10 -16.45 13.36
CA GLU A 4 14.96 -15.05 12.97
C GLU A 4 13.47 -14.75 12.83
N VAL A 5 12.97 -13.87 13.70
CA VAL A 5 11.61 -13.35 13.63
C VAL A 5 11.45 -12.71 12.26
N SER A 6 10.37 -13.06 11.56
CA SER A 6 10.11 -12.51 10.23
C SER A 6 9.94 -10.99 10.33
N PRO A 7 10.52 -10.19 9.40
CA PRO A 7 10.30 -8.74 9.40
C PRO A 7 8.81 -8.36 9.34
N LEU A 8 7.97 -9.24 8.78
CA LEU A 8 6.52 -9.08 8.74
C LEU A 8 5.86 -9.12 10.13
N GLU A 9 6.51 -9.72 11.12
CA GLU A 9 6.05 -9.83 12.50
C GLU A 9 6.60 -8.70 13.39
N GLU A 10 7.42 -7.79 12.84
CA GLU A 10 8.02 -6.68 13.57
C GLU A 10 7.26 -5.36 13.32
N PRO A 11 6.41 -4.90 14.27
CA PRO A 11 5.50 -3.78 14.01
C PRO A 11 6.24 -2.46 13.75
N ALA A 12 7.35 -2.23 14.44
CA ALA A 12 8.15 -1.01 14.29
C ALA A 12 8.85 -0.97 12.91
N PHE A 13 9.36 -2.11 12.44
CA PHE A 13 9.94 -2.24 11.12
C PHE A 13 8.89 -2.01 10.04
N MET A 14 7.75 -2.70 10.12
CA MET A 14 6.65 -2.54 9.16
C MET A 14 6.16 -1.11 9.13
N ARG A 15 5.95 -0.47 10.29
CA ARG A 15 5.59 0.96 10.36
C ARG A 15 6.57 1.83 9.57
N ALA A 16 7.87 1.69 9.82
CA ALA A 16 8.89 2.50 9.15
C ALA A 16 8.90 2.26 7.63
N VAL A 17 8.80 1.00 7.18
CA VAL A 17 8.73 0.66 5.75
C VAL A 17 7.47 1.26 5.10
N LEU A 18 6.32 1.16 5.76
CA LEU A 18 5.06 1.69 5.24
C LEU A 18 5.06 3.21 5.10
N ASP A 19 5.66 3.93 6.04
CA ASP A 19 5.83 5.38 5.97
C ASP A 19 6.81 5.81 4.84
N LEU A 20 7.65 4.91 4.31
CA LEU A 20 8.42 5.17 3.09
C LEU A 20 7.58 5.02 1.81
N VAL A 21 6.60 4.10 1.81
CA VAL A 21 5.74 3.85 0.65
C VAL A 21 4.70 4.96 0.52
N ILE A 22 3.99 5.28 1.61
CA ILE A 22 3.07 6.41 1.68
C ILE A 22 3.47 7.27 2.89
N PRO A 23 4.26 8.33 2.67
CA PRO A 23 4.69 9.22 3.75
C PRO A 23 3.56 10.13 4.22
N PRO A 24 3.64 10.66 5.46
CA PRO A 24 2.72 11.69 5.91
C PRO A 24 2.81 12.93 5.02
N ARG A 25 1.66 13.55 4.75
CA ARG A 25 1.60 14.83 4.03
C ARG A 25 2.18 15.93 4.90
N ALA A 26 2.87 16.90 4.27
CA ALA A 26 3.59 17.95 4.98
C ALA A 26 2.69 18.86 5.84
N ASP A 27 1.42 19.02 5.46
CA ASP A 27 0.42 19.81 6.20
C ASP A 27 -0.32 19.01 7.28
N GLY A 28 0.00 17.73 7.45
CA GLY A 28 -0.56 16.85 8.48
C GLY A 28 -1.99 16.36 8.22
N VAL A 29 -2.61 16.71 7.09
CA VAL A 29 -4.00 16.30 6.79
C VAL A 29 -4.09 14.80 6.51
N LEU A 30 -3.10 14.25 5.80
CA LEU A 30 -3.02 12.82 5.52
C LEU A 30 -1.88 12.19 6.32
N PRO A 31 -2.17 11.20 7.18
CA PRO A 31 -1.14 10.48 7.92
C PRO A 31 -0.31 9.58 7.00
N GLY A 32 0.89 9.20 7.41
CA GLY A 32 1.63 8.15 6.72
C GLY A 32 0.98 6.77 6.93
N ALA A 33 1.23 5.83 6.02
CA ALA A 33 0.63 4.49 6.14
C ALA A 33 1.06 3.74 7.41
N GLY A 34 2.29 3.95 7.87
CA GLY A 34 2.78 3.38 9.12
C GLY A 34 2.09 3.95 10.35
N ALA A 35 1.70 5.24 10.31
CA ALA A 35 0.99 5.88 11.42
C ALA A 35 -0.43 5.35 11.63
N LEU A 36 -1.03 4.74 10.59
CA LEU A 36 -2.37 4.14 10.64
C LEU A 36 -2.41 2.71 11.20
N GLY A 37 -1.26 2.12 11.54
CA GLY A 37 -1.21 0.77 12.09
C GLY A 37 -1.51 -0.34 11.07
N LEU A 38 -1.42 -0.07 9.77
CA LEU A 38 -1.73 -1.01 8.69
C LEU A 38 -0.75 -2.20 8.57
N GLY A 39 0.34 -2.19 9.34
CA GLY A 39 1.41 -3.19 9.24
C GLY A 39 0.94 -4.64 9.41
N GLY A 40 0.03 -4.89 10.35
CA GLY A 40 -0.51 -6.24 10.59
C GLY A 40 -1.36 -6.75 9.41
N GLU A 41 -2.27 -5.93 8.92
CA GLU A 41 -3.15 -6.28 7.79
C GLU A 41 -2.34 -6.53 6.51
N VAL A 42 -1.38 -5.64 6.21
CA VAL A 42 -0.49 -5.81 5.05
C VAL A 42 0.34 -7.09 5.18
N ALA A 43 0.85 -7.38 6.37
CA ALA A 43 1.60 -8.61 6.63
C ALA A 43 0.74 -9.88 6.48
N GLU A 44 -0.55 -9.83 6.86
CA GLU A 44 -1.49 -10.93 6.64
C GLU A 44 -1.77 -11.16 5.15
N GLN A 45 -2.05 -10.09 4.41
CA GLN A 45 -2.29 -10.16 2.97
C GLN A 45 -1.07 -10.68 2.20
N LEU A 46 0.14 -10.22 2.56
CA LEU A 46 1.38 -10.73 1.99
C LEU A 46 1.62 -12.22 2.29
N ARG A 47 1.22 -12.71 3.47
CA ARG A 47 1.33 -14.14 3.82
C ARG A 47 0.30 -15.00 3.08
N ALA A 48 -0.89 -14.46 2.85
CA ALA A 48 -1.95 -15.16 2.11
C ALA A 48 -1.66 -15.26 0.60
N ASP A 49 -0.79 -14.41 0.09
CA ASP A 49 -0.43 -14.35 -1.31
C ASP A 49 0.65 -15.35 -1.69
N THR A 50 0.25 -16.40 -2.39
CA THR A 50 1.17 -17.44 -2.84
C THR A 50 1.98 -17.06 -4.08
N SER A 51 1.64 -15.97 -4.78
CA SER A 51 2.36 -15.50 -5.97
C SER A 51 3.51 -14.58 -5.58
N ASP A 52 3.18 -13.38 -5.11
CA ASP A 52 4.18 -12.32 -4.92
C ASP A 52 4.68 -12.26 -3.47
N GLY A 53 3.88 -12.77 -2.53
CA GLY A 53 4.12 -12.73 -1.09
C GLY A 53 5.51 -13.21 -0.67
N PRO A 54 5.98 -14.41 -1.12
CA PRO A 54 7.32 -14.89 -0.80
C PRO A 54 8.43 -13.96 -1.28
N GLY A 55 8.29 -13.36 -2.47
CA GLY A 55 9.27 -12.44 -3.03
C GLY A 55 9.36 -11.13 -2.25
N VAL A 56 8.21 -10.60 -1.82
CA VAL A 56 8.15 -9.41 -0.96
C VAL A 56 8.75 -9.70 0.42
N ALA A 57 8.38 -10.83 1.04
CA ALA A 57 8.91 -11.24 2.33
C ALA A 57 10.44 -11.39 2.31
N ALA A 58 10.98 -12.00 1.25
CA ALA A 58 12.42 -12.11 1.04
C ALA A 58 13.08 -10.73 0.87
N GLY A 59 12.46 -9.80 0.12
CA GLY A 59 12.94 -8.44 -0.01
C GLY A 59 12.95 -7.67 1.30
N LEU A 60 11.91 -7.80 2.13
CA LEU A 60 11.85 -7.18 3.46
C LEU A 60 12.92 -7.75 4.41
N ALA A 61 13.18 -9.06 4.35
CA ALA A 61 14.27 -9.68 5.11
C ALA A 61 15.64 -9.14 4.67
N ALA A 62 15.86 -8.98 3.37
CA ALA A 62 17.09 -8.40 2.84
C ALA A 62 17.27 -6.92 3.25
N VAL A 63 16.20 -6.13 3.26
CA VAL A 63 16.19 -4.75 3.77
C VAL A 63 16.62 -4.73 5.23
N GLN A 64 16.03 -5.58 6.06
CA GLN A 64 16.34 -5.62 7.48
C GLN A 64 17.78 -6.07 7.75
N ALA A 65 18.26 -7.10 7.04
CA ALA A 65 19.64 -7.56 7.11
C ALA A 65 20.63 -6.48 6.67
N SER A 66 20.34 -5.79 5.56
CA SER A 66 21.16 -4.69 5.04
C SER A 66 21.20 -3.50 6.01
N ALA A 67 20.10 -3.21 6.69
CA ALA A 67 20.05 -2.19 7.73
C ALA A 67 20.92 -2.57 8.93
N ARG A 68 20.79 -3.81 9.43
CA ARG A 68 21.60 -4.33 10.54
C ARG A 68 23.11 -4.35 10.23
N ALA A 69 23.47 -4.51 8.97
CA ALA A 69 24.86 -4.41 8.52
C ALA A 69 25.41 -2.98 8.52
N ARG A 70 24.56 -1.95 8.39
CA ARG A 70 24.95 -0.54 8.46
C ARG A 70 24.93 0.00 9.88
N ASP A 71 23.93 -0.41 10.67
CA ASP A 71 23.74 -0.01 12.05
C ASP A 71 23.19 -1.20 12.85
N ALA A 72 23.88 -1.57 13.93
CA ALA A 72 23.48 -2.70 14.76
C ALA A 72 22.10 -2.52 15.41
N GLU A 73 21.64 -1.28 15.61
CA GLU A 73 20.30 -0.98 16.11
C GLU A 73 19.20 -1.20 15.05
N GLY A 74 19.59 -1.45 13.80
CA GLY A 74 18.70 -1.89 12.72
C GLY A 74 17.97 -0.76 12.00
N PHE A 75 16.96 -1.12 11.22
CA PHE A 75 16.31 -0.22 10.26
C PHE A 75 15.65 1.00 10.90
N THR A 76 15.01 0.83 12.06
CA THR A 76 14.27 1.91 12.74
C THR A 76 15.19 2.96 13.38
N ALA A 77 16.47 2.65 13.61
CA ALA A 77 17.45 3.60 14.13
C ALA A 77 18.04 4.51 13.03
N LEU A 78 17.92 4.10 11.76
CA LEU A 78 18.40 4.87 10.62
C LEU A 78 17.54 6.14 10.40
N SER A 79 18.17 7.20 9.90
CA SER A 79 17.44 8.37 9.38
C SER A 79 16.55 7.98 8.19
N ALA A 80 15.47 8.73 7.94
CA ALA A 80 14.56 8.45 6.81
C ALA A 80 15.29 8.35 5.45
N VAL A 81 16.30 9.20 5.22
CA VAL A 81 17.13 9.15 4.01
C VAL A 81 17.92 7.85 3.93
N ALA A 82 18.49 7.39 5.05
CA ALA A 82 19.24 6.14 5.11
C ALA A 82 18.32 4.92 4.98
N GLN A 83 17.14 4.94 5.58
CA GLN A 83 16.11 3.91 5.42
C GLN A 83 15.71 3.75 3.94
N LEU A 84 15.42 4.88 3.27
CA LEU A 84 15.11 4.88 1.85
C LEU A 84 16.27 4.32 1.01
N ALA A 85 17.51 4.71 1.31
CA ALA A 85 18.68 4.21 0.60
C ALA A 85 18.91 2.70 0.78
N VAL A 86 18.61 2.15 1.96
CA VAL A 86 18.65 0.70 2.21
C VAL A 86 17.55 -0.02 1.43
N LEU A 87 16.32 0.50 1.46
CA LEU A 87 15.20 -0.05 0.69
C LEU A 87 15.52 -0.08 -0.81
N GLN A 88 16.02 1.04 -1.34
CA GLN A 88 16.38 1.18 -2.75
C GLN A 88 17.51 0.24 -3.18
N SER A 89 18.48 -0.05 -2.30
CA SER A 89 19.58 -0.94 -2.66
C SER A 89 19.15 -2.40 -2.83
N GLN A 90 17.97 -2.79 -2.33
CA GLN A 90 17.46 -4.16 -2.48
C GLN A 90 16.65 -4.37 -3.78
N LEU A 91 16.24 -3.29 -4.46
CA LEU A 91 15.33 -3.40 -5.61
C LEU A 91 15.87 -4.21 -6.79
N PRO A 92 17.18 -4.16 -7.14
CA PRO A 92 17.71 -4.97 -8.24
C PRO A 92 17.56 -6.48 -8.01
N GLU A 93 17.78 -6.93 -6.77
CA GLU A 93 17.73 -8.35 -6.40
C GLU A 93 16.32 -8.80 -5.97
N HIS A 94 15.46 -7.84 -5.59
CA HIS A 94 14.10 -8.09 -5.10
C HIS A 94 13.07 -7.26 -5.87
N PRO A 95 12.85 -7.52 -7.17
CA PRO A 95 11.96 -6.72 -8.02
C PRO A 95 10.50 -6.74 -7.59
N ALA A 96 10.06 -7.77 -6.86
CA ALA A 96 8.70 -7.88 -6.33
C ALA A 96 8.43 -6.96 -5.12
N LEU A 97 9.48 -6.49 -4.44
CA LEU A 97 9.38 -5.81 -3.13
C LEU A 97 8.44 -4.61 -3.17
N ILE A 98 8.70 -3.65 -4.06
CA ILE A 98 7.92 -2.40 -4.12
C ILE A 98 6.54 -2.61 -4.77
N PRO A 99 6.41 -3.28 -5.93
CA PRO A 99 5.09 -3.53 -6.51
C PRO A 99 4.16 -4.29 -5.57
N GLY A 100 4.68 -5.30 -4.87
CA GLY A 100 3.91 -6.09 -3.90
C GLY A 100 3.50 -5.27 -2.68
N LEU A 101 4.40 -4.47 -2.11
CA LEU A 101 4.05 -3.56 -1.01
C LEU A 101 2.99 -2.54 -1.45
N ILE A 102 3.19 -1.86 -2.59
CA ILE A 102 2.25 -0.85 -3.10
C ILE A 102 0.85 -1.44 -3.24
N ARG A 103 0.72 -2.64 -3.81
CA ARG A 103 -0.57 -3.27 -4.06
C ARG A 103 -1.42 -3.39 -2.80
N TYR A 104 -0.84 -3.87 -1.70
CA TYR A 104 -1.58 -4.08 -0.46
C TYR A 104 -1.73 -2.79 0.36
N VAL A 105 -0.68 -1.98 0.41
CA VAL A 105 -0.68 -0.73 1.16
C VAL A 105 -1.68 0.26 0.58
N TYR A 106 -1.79 0.38 -0.75
CA TYR A 106 -2.72 1.31 -1.37
C TYR A 106 -4.18 0.95 -1.07
N VAL A 107 -4.53 -0.33 -1.16
CA VAL A 107 -5.88 -0.79 -0.88
C VAL A 107 -6.25 -0.49 0.58
N ALA A 108 -5.39 -0.86 1.52
CA ALA A 108 -5.63 -0.62 2.94
C ALA A 108 -5.66 0.88 3.28
N TYR A 109 -4.73 1.67 2.73
CA TYR A 109 -4.60 3.09 3.02
C TYR A 109 -5.79 3.92 2.54
N TYR A 110 -6.16 3.79 1.26
CA TYR A 110 -7.23 4.61 0.67
C TYR A 110 -8.64 4.15 1.06
N GLN A 111 -8.77 3.03 1.77
CA GLN A 111 -10.02 2.59 2.40
C GLN A 111 -10.08 2.97 3.89
N HIS A 112 -8.99 3.45 4.49
CA HIS A 112 -8.96 3.76 5.90
C HIS A 112 -9.83 5.00 6.23
N PRO A 113 -10.71 4.95 7.25
CA PRO A 113 -11.63 6.05 7.58
C PRO A 113 -10.96 7.42 7.78
N THR A 114 -9.79 7.45 8.43
CA THR A 114 -9.01 8.68 8.61
C THR A 114 -8.54 9.28 7.29
N VAL A 115 -8.13 8.43 6.33
CA VAL A 115 -7.68 8.88 5.01
C VAL A 115 -8.86 9.37 4.20
N LEU A 116 -9.98 8.63 4.20
CA LEU A 116 -11.22 9.06 3.55
C LEU A 116 -11.69 10.42 4.08
N GLY A 117 -11.70 10.62 5.40
CA GLY A 117 -12.03 11.90 6.01
C GLY A 117 -11.07 13.03 5.60
N GLY A 118 -9.77 12.76 5.52
CA GLY A 118 -8.76 13.73 5.05
C GLY A 118 -8.83 14.04 3.54
N LEU A 119 -9.49 13.17 2.75
CA LEU A 119 -9.79 13.36 1.33
C LEU A 119 -11.19 13.96 1.08
N GLU A 120 -11.89 14.36 2.14
CA GLU A 120 -13.27 14.84 2.07
C GLU A 120 -14.23 13.83 1.42
N GLN A 121 -13.89 12.54 1.56
CA GLN A 121 -14.72 11.43 1.12
C GLN A 121 -15.54 10.87 2.28
N PRO A 122 -16.76 10.37 2.03
CA PRO A 122 -17.51 9.64 3.04
C PRO A 122 -16.71 8.44 3.54
N ALA A 123 -16.46 8.38 4.85
CA ALA A 123 -15.78 7.26 5.50
C ALA A 123 -16.72 6.05 5.69
N ARG A 124 -17.38 5.62 4.61
CA ARG A 124 -18.32 4.51 4.57
C ARG A 124 -18.20 3.72 3.28
N ALA A 125 -18.75 2.51 3.28
CA ALA A 125 -18.90 1.75 2.05
C ALA A 125 -19.75 2.53 1.03
N PRO A 126 -19.44 2.42 -0.28
CA PRO A 126 -20.27 3.01 -1.32
C PRO A 126 -21.70 2.44 -1.31
N PHE A 127 -21.86 1.14 -1.09
CA PHE A 127 -23.16 0.48 -1.01
C PHE A 127 -23.62 0.34 0.45
N PRO A 128 -24.92 0.54 0.76
CA PRO A 128 -26.05 0.74 -0.17
C PRO A 128 -26.32 2.18 -0.63
N GLU A 129 -25.80 3.20 0.04
CA GLU A 129 -26.27 4.57 -0.15
C GLU A 129 -25.81 5.23 -1.47
N GLY A 130 -24.79 4.68 -2.13
CA GLY A 130 -24.18 5.25 -3.32
C GLY A 130 -23.40 6.54 -3.04
N PHE A 131 -23.03 7.20 -4.14
CA PHE A 131 -22.55 8.58 -4.17
C PHE A 131 -23.53 9.39 -5.02
N ASP A 132 -23.66 10.67 -4.71
CA ASP A 132 -24.37 11.58 -5.60
C ASP A 132 -23.57 11.74 -6.90
N VAL A 133 -24.22 11.47 -8.02
CA VAL A 133 -23.63 11.60 -9.36
C VAL A 133 -24.39 12.71 -10.09
N GLU A 134 -23.64 13.59 -10.75
CA GLU A 134 -24.23 14.63 -11.60
C GLU A 134 -25.06 13.99 -12.74
N GLU A 135 -26.14 14.65 -13.14
CA GLU A 135 -26.97 14.19 -14.24
C GLU A 135 -26.16 14.20 -15.55
N THR A 136 -26.10 13.05 -16.23
CA THR A 136 -25.33 12.90 -17.48
C THR A 136 -25.90 13.77 -18.60
N ASP A 137 -25.04 14.46 -19.35
CA ASP A 137 -25.42 15.21 -20.56
C ASP A 137 -26.26 14.33 -21.52
N PRO A 138 -27.51 14.71 -21.85
CA PRO A 138 -28.37 13.98 -22.77
C PRO A 138 -27.74 13.76 -24.16
N ALA A 139 -26.90 14.67 -24.64
CA ALA A 139 -26.24 14.52 -25.94
C ALA A 139 -25.19 13.40 -25.91
N LEU A 140 -24.48 13.24 -24.79
CA LEU A 140 -23.54 12.14 -24.59
C LEU A 140 -24.28 10.79 -24.52
N LEU A 141 -25.41 10.74 -23.83
CA LEU A 141 -26.25 9.54 -23.78
C LEU A 141 -26.73 9.13 -25.19
N ALA A 142 -27.25 10.07 -25.97
CA ALA A 142 -27.68 9.82 -27.35
C ALA A 142 -26.52 9.31 -28.24
N LEU A 143 -25.32 9.86 -28.05
CA LEU A 143 -24.12 9.39 -28.76
C LEU A 143 -23.76 7.94 -28.39
N LEU A 144 -23.82 7.58 -27.10
CA LEU A 144 -23.57 6.20 -26.65
C LEU A 144 -24.63 5.23 -27.18
N GLU A 145 -25.90 5.63 -27.17
CA GLU A 145 -26.99 4.82 -27.71
C GLU A 145 -26.85 4.57 -29.21
N SER A 146 -26.46 5.58 -29.99
CA SER A 146 -26.22 5.41 -31.44
C SER A 146 -25.03 4.49 -31.74
N ARG A 147 -24.08 4.36 -30.82
CA ARG A 147 -22.92 3.45 -30.89
C ARG A 147 -23.20 2.06 -30.32
N ARG A 148 -24.38 1.83 -29.75
CA ARG A 148 -24.76 0.52 -29.20
C ARG A 148 -24.91 -0.46 -30.36
N ILE A 149 -23.87 -1.25 -30.61
CA ILE A 149 -23.95 -2.42 -31.46
C ILE A 149 -24.93 -3.37 -30.77
N ARG A 150 -26.12 -3.56 -31.35
CA ARG A 150 -27.01 -4.65 -30.92
C ARG A 150 -26.37 -5.94 -31.38
N ALA A 151 -26.18 -6.88 -30.46
CA ALA A 151 -26.02 -8.27 -30.86
C ALA A 151 -27.27 -8.67 -31.68
N PRO A 152 -27.11 -9.45 -32.77
CA PRO A 152 -28.26 -9.95 -33.50
C PRO A 152 -29.15 -10.75 -32.53
N GLU A 153 -30.46 -10.50 -32.59
CA GLU A 153 -31.46 -11.31 -31.87
C GLU A 153 -31.55 -12.67 -32.59
N ASP A 154 -31.31 -13.75 -31.86
CA ASP A 154 -31.50 -15.15 -32.31
C ASP A 154 -33.00 -15.51 -32.42
#